data_AF-A0A7C0U5E8-F1
#
_entry.id   AF-A0A7C0U5E8-F1
#
_cell.length_a   1.000
_cell.length_b   1.000
_cell.length_c   1.000
_cell.angle_alpha   90.00
_cell.angle_beta   90.00
_cell.angle_gamma   90.00
#
_symmetry.space_group_name_H-M   'P 1'
#
loop_
_entity.id
_entity.type
_entity.pdbx_description
1 polymer ?
#
loop_
_entity_poly.entity_id
_entity_poly.type
_entity_poly.pdbx_seq_one_letter_code
_entity_poly.pdbx_strand_id
1 'polypeptide(L)'
;MKPNFIGIGGQRCATTWIFDCLKEHPEVCNIEKKEINFFTHYYNRGYEWYERYFKGCSGYKAIGEFSTSYLYDYNAPKRIYNYNPDAKII
;
A
#
# COMPACT_ATOMS: atom_id res chain seq x y z
N MET A 1 0.35 8.96 8.55
CA MET A 1 1.72 8.48 8.21
C MET A 1 1.66 8.06 6.77
N LYS A 2 2.61 8.54 5.97
CA LYS A 2 2.58 8.39 4.51
C LYS A 2 3.29 7.11 4.07
N PRO A 3 2.62 6.16 3.40
CA PRO A 3 3.27 4.99 2.81
C PRO A 3 4.33 5.34 1.77
N ASN A 4 5.41 4.57 1.75
CA ASN A 4 6.56 4.73 0.87
C ASN A 4 6.84 3.52 -0.03
N PHE A 5 6.08 2.43 0.11
CA PHE A 5 5.99 1.39 -0.91
C PHE A 5 4.53 0.97 -1.13
N ILE A 6 4.20 0.58 -2.36
CA ILE A 6 2.85 0.15 -2.75
C ILE A 6 2.98 -1.14 -3.57
N GLY A 7 2.42 -2.23 -3.06
CA GLY A 7 2.28 -3.49 -3.79
C GLY A 7 1.04 -3.44 -4.68
N ILE A 8 1.23 -3.51 -6.00
CA ILE A 8 0.14 -3.25 -6.95
C ILE A 8 -0.55 -4.51 -7.50
N GLY A 9 0.03 -5.69 -7.29
CA GLY A 9 -0.51 -6.97 -7.78
C GLY A 9 0.48 -7.72 -8.69
N GLY A 10 0.08 -8.71 -9.49
CA GLY A 10 -1.26 -9.09 -9.94
C GLY A 10 -2.00 -10.15 -9.13
N GLN A 11 -3.25 -10.42 -9.53
CA GLN A 11 -4.05 -11.46 -8.89
C GLN A 11 -3.45 -12.84 -9.15
N ARG A 12 -3.39 -13.68 -8.10
CA ARG A 12 -2.76 -15.01 -8.11
C ARG A 12 -1.23 -15.01 -8.34
N CYS A 13 -0.56 -13.88 -8.14
CA CYS A 13 0.91 -13.76 -8.20
C CYS A 13 1.57 -13.77 -6.81
N ALA A 14 1.05 -14.57 -5.87
CA ALA A 14 1.61 -14.74 -4.52
C ALA A 14 1.74 -13.44 -3.68
N THR A 15 0.94 -12.41 -3.94
CA THR A 15 1.05 -11.12 -3.24
C THR A 15 0.78 -11.22 -1.74
N THR A 16 -0.04 -12.16 -1.29
CA THR A 16 -0.23 -12.45 0.14
C THR A 16 1.03 -13.02 0.76
N TRP A 17 1.69 -13.99 0.12
CA TRP A 17 2.94 -14.56 0.61
C TRP A 17 4.05 -13.51 0.72
N ILE A 18 4.23 -12.67 -0.31
CA ILE A 18 5.22 -11.57 -0.28
C ILE A 18 4.91 -10.60 0.86
N PHE A 19 3.63 -10.23 1.03
CA PHE A 19 3.20 -9.33 2.09
C PHE A 19 3.48 -9.91 3.49
N ASP A 20 3.23 -11.21 3.68
CA ASP A 20 3.50 -11.89 4.94
C ASP A 20 5.02 -11.97 5.22
N CYS A 21 5.84 -12.29 4.22
CA CYS A 21 7.30 -12.27 4.36
C CYS A 21 7.85 -10.88 4.73
N LEU A 22 7.32 -9.81 4.13
CA LEU A 22 7.75 -8.44 4.45
C LEU A 22 7.44 -8.07 5.90
N LYS A 23 6.30 -8.53 6.44
CA LYS A 23 5.90 -8.27 7.83
C LYS A 23 6.81 -8.88 8.89
N GLU A 24 7.59 -9.89 8.53
CA GLU A 24 8.57 -10.52 9.44
C GLU A 24 9.79 -9.62 9.67
N HIS A 25 10.05 -8.64 8.80
CA HIS A 25 11.21 -7.78 8.93
C HIS A 25 10.99 -6.65 9.96
N PRO A 26 11.91 -6.43 10.93
CA PRO A 26 11.72 -5.48 12.02
C PRO A 26 11.59 -4.01 11.57
N GLU A 27 12.05 -3.68 10.37
CA GLU A 27 11.98 -2.32 9.81
C GLU A 27 10.75 -2.08 8.92
N VAL A 28 9.90 -3.09 8.71
CA VAL A 28 8.64 -2.99 7.95
C VAL A 28 7.48 -2.83 8.93
N CYS A 29 6.65 -1.81 8.71
CA CYS A 29 5.44 -1.66 9.52
C CYS A 29 4.45 -2.77 9.22
N ASN A 30 4.05 -3.49 10.27
CA ASN A 30 2.98 -4.46 10.18
C ASN A 30 1.61 -3.76 10.23
N ILE A 31 0.94 -3.68 9.09
CA ILE A 31 -0.46 -3.24 9.02
C ILE A 31 -1.41 -4.43 9.10
N GLU A 32 -2.50 -4.27 9.84
CA GLU A 32 -3.50 -5.34 10.03
C GLU A 32 -4.26 -5.66 8.74
N LYS A 33 -4.58 -4.63 7.95
CA LYS A 33 -5.43 -4.77 6.77
C LYS A 33 -4.62 -4.80 5.48
N LYS A 34 -4.61 -5.94 4.80
CA LYS A 34 -4.24 -6.08 3.38
C LYS A 34 -5.40 -5.61 2.48
N GLU A 35 -5.11 -5.30 1.21
CA GLU A 35 -6.09 -4.94 0.19
C GLU A 35 -6.93 -3.73 0.62
N ILE A 36 -6.27 -2.63 0.95
CA ILE A 36 -6.97 -1.39 1.32
C ILE A 36 -7.77 -0.86 0.14
N ASN A 37 -7.31 -1.11 -1.09
CA ASN A 37 -7.99 -0.72 -2.34
C ASN A 37 -8.28 0.78 -2.42
N PHE A 38 -7.39 1.59 -1.84
CA PHE A 38 -7.53 3.04 -1.79
C PHE A 38 -7.41 3.66 -3.18
N PHE A 39 -6.35 3.34 -3.93
CA PHE A 39 -6.13 3.95 -5.25
C PHE A 39 -7.11 3.50 -6.33
N THR A 40 -8.03 2.57 -6.01
CA THR A 40 -9.09 2.07 -6.88
C THR A 40 -10.48 2.45 -6.36
N HIS A 41 -10.99 1.70 -5.39
CA HIS A 41 -12.39 1.74 -4.96
C HIS A 41 -12.69 2.86 -3.96
N TYR A 42 -11.69 3.29 -3.19
CA TYR A 42 -11.89 4.20 -2.06
C TYR A 42 -11.16 5.54 -2.20
N TYR A 43 -10.68 5.89 -3.40
CA TYR A 43 -9.87 7.09 -3.63
C TYR A 43 -10.61 8.37 -3.20
N ASN A 44 -11.92 8.42 -3.44
CA ASN A 44 -12.78 9.55 -3.09
C ASN A 44 -12.96 9.75 -1.58
N ARG A 45 -12.47 8.82 -0.73
CA ARG A 45 -12.50 8.98 0.73
C ARG A 45 -11.37 9.87 1.26
N GLY A 46 -10.43 10.27 0.41
CA GLY A 46 -9.34 11.19 0.75
C GLY A 46 -8.16 10.52 1.48
N TYR A 47 -7.03 11.22 1.52
CA TYR A 47 -5.79 10.68 2.08
C TYR A 47 -5.86 10.42 3.58
N GLU A 48 -6.59 11.23 4.35
CA GLU A 48 -6.75 10.99 5.79
C GLU A 48 -7.43 9.63 6.08
N TRP A 49 -8.40 9.25 5.25
CA TRP A 49 -9.05 7.95 5.34
C TRP A 49 -8.09 6.79 5.03
N TYR A 50 -7.13 7.01 4.14
CA TYR A 50 -6.09 6.03 3.81
C TYR A 50 -5.03 5.95 4.90
N GLU A 51 -4.56 7.09 5.40
CA GLU A 51 -3.43 7.15 6.33
C GLU A 51 -3.75 6.63 7.73
N ARG A 52 -5.04 6.53 8.08
CA ARG A 52 -5.45 5.94 9.37
C ARG A 52 -5.07 4.48 9.52
N TYR A 53 -4.89 3.74 8.42
CA TYR A 53 -4.41 2.36 8.44
C TYR A 53 -2.92 2.26 8.86
N PHE A 54 -2.21 3.39 8.95
CA PHE A 54 -0.77 3.45 9.25
C PHE A 54 -0.47 4.23 10.56
N LYS A 55 -1.47 4.47 11.42
CA LYS A 55 -1.32 5.28 12.66
C LYS A 55 -0.33 4.71 13.70
N GLY A 56 0.08 3.44 13.59
CA GLY A 56 1.11 2.81 14.44
C GLY A 56 2.49 2.69 13.80
N CYS A 57 2.69 3.18 12.57
CA CYS A 57 3.91 2.93 11.80
C CYS A 57 5.04 3.95 12.06
N SER A 58 5.02 4.67 13.18
CA SER A 58 6.07 5.63 13.49
C SER A 58 7.40 4.91 13.75
N GLY A 59 8.50 5.42 13.18
CA GLY A 59 9.85 4.85 13.35
C GLY A 59 10.20 3.69 12.41
N TYR A 60 9.25 3.15 11.64
CA TYR A 60 9.51 2.12 10.64
C TYR A 60 10.10 2.73 9.36
N LYS A 61 11.05 2.03 8.72
CA LYS A 61 11.65 2.48 7.46
C LYS A 61 10.76 2.19 6.26
N ALA A 62 10.06 1.07 6.28
CA ALA A 62 9.18 0.64 5.19
C ALA A 62 7.72 0.63 5.67
N ILE A 63 6.88 1.43 5.02
CA ILE A 63 5.46 1.57 5.35
C ILE A 63 4.69 1.42 4.05
N GLY A 64 3.83 0.42 3.96
CA GLY A 64 3.15 0.14 2.70
C GLY A 64 2.10 -0.93 2.80
N GLU A 65 1.38 -1.10 1.71
CA GLU A 65 0.25 -2.01 1.58
C GLU A 65 0.25 -2.68 0.22
N PHE A 66 -0.48 -3.77 0.11
CA PHE A 66 -0.67 -4.51 -1.13
C PHE A 66 -2.16 -4.51 -1.49
N SER A 67 -2.48 -4.07 -2.70
CA SER A 67 -3.81 -4.21 -3.28
C SER A 67 -3.71 -4.65 -4.73
N THR A 68 -4.15 -5.86 -5.02
CA THR A 68 -4.06 -6.47 -6.36
C THR A 68 -4.92 -5.77 -7.41
N SER A 69 -5.88 -4.95 -6.99
CA SER A 69 -6.72 -4.17 -7.90
C SER A 69 -5.95 -3.06 -8.62
N TYR A 70 -4.81 -2.62 -8.09
CA TYR A 70 -4.09 -1.46 -8.62
C TYR A 70 -3.47 -1.72 -9.98
N LEU A 71 -2.95 -2.94 -10.23
CA LEU A 71 -2.32 -3.30 -11.49
C LEU A 71 -3.28 -3.17 -12.69
N TYR A 72 -4.59 -3.38 -12.48
CA TYR A 72 -5.59 -3.40 -13.54
C TYR A 72 -6.40 -2.10 -13.64
N ASP A 73 -6.18 -1.14 -12.75
CA ASP A 73 -6.91 0.13 -12.74
C ASP A 73 -6.13 1.21 -13.47
N TYR A 74 -6.77 1.79 -14.49
CA TYR A 74 -6.16 2.81 -15.33
C TYR A 74 -5.74 4.08 -14.57
N ASN A 75 -6.45 4.44 -13.50
CA ASN A 75 -6.19 5.66 -12.74
C ASN A 75 -5.20 5.45 -11.60
N ALA A 76 -5.03 4.22 -11.10
CA ALA A 76 -4.18 3.91 -9.96
C ALA A 76 -2.74 4.44 -10.12
N PRO A 77 -2.04 4.30 -11.26
CA PRO A 77 -0.68 4.82 -11.41
C PRO A 77 -0.60 6.34 -11.17
N LYS A 78 -1.51 7.11 -11.79
CA LYS A 78 -1.55 8.58 -11.63
C LYS A 78 -1.89 8.97 -10.20
N ARG A 79 -2.82 8.25 -9.55
CA ARG A 79 -3.23 8.51 -8.18
C ARG A 79 -2.11 8.20 -7.18
N ILE A 80 -1.36 7.12 -7.39
CA ILE A 80 -0.17 6.76 -6.60
C ILE A 80 0.90 7.84 -6.78
N TYR A 81 1.23 8.22 -8.01
CA TYR A 81 2.22 9.26 -8.29
C TYR A 81 1.87 10.61 -7.65
N ASN A 82 0.62 11.05 -7.77
CA ASN A 82 0.15 12.28 -7.14
C ASN A 82 0.20 12.22 -5.61
N TYR A 83 -0.03 11.04 -5.04
CA TYR A 83 0.04 10.86 -3.59
C TYR A 83 1.49 10.86 -3.10
N ASN A 84 2.34 10.03 -3.69
CA ASN A 84 3.75 9.91 -3.35
C ASN A 84 4.58 9.54 -4.60
N PRO A 85 5.24 10.51 -5.25
CA PRO A 85 6.03 10.25 -6.45
C PRO A 85 7.28 9.39 -6.18
N ASP A 86 7.74 9.36 -4.92
CA ASP A 86 8.91 8.59 -4.49
C ASP A 86 8.54 7.20 -3.94
N ALA A 87 7.26 6.80 -4.01
CA ALA A 87 6.84 5.49 -3.55
C ALA A 87 7.46 4.38 -4.41
N LYS A 88 8.05 3.38 -3.75
CA LYS A 88 8.51 2.16 -4.42
C LYS A 88 7.33 1.31 -4.84
N ILE A 89 7.37 0.75 -6.03
CA ILE A 89 6.33 -0.13 -6.55
C ILE A 89 6.82 -1.58 -6.45
N ILE A 90 5.96 -2.46 -5.94
CA ILE A 90 6.20 -3.92 -5.84
C ILE A 90 5.11 -4.65 -6.61
#